data_AF-A0A239AL94-F1
#
_entry.id   AF-A0A239AL94-F1
#
_cell.length_a   1.000
_cell.length_b   1.000
_cell.length_c   1.000
_cell.angle_alpha   90.00
_cell.angle_beta   90.00
_cell.angle_gamma   90.00
#
_symmetry.space_group_name_H-M   'P 1'
#
loop_
_entity.id
_entity.type
_entity.pdbx_description
1 polymer ?
#
loop_
_entity_poly.entity_id
_entity_poly.type
_entity_poly.pdbx_seq_one_letter_code
_entity_poly.pdbx_strand_id
1 'polypeptide(L)'
;MQEAGFRSIELSKQNGLWDFMDDVDKLFFPEDLQEALNNKPRAKEFFYAINDSSKRFVLRWIKLAKTEKTRKARIEQIAELSAKGEKLNGS
;
A
#
# COMPACT_ATOMS: atom_id res chain seq x y z
N MET A 1 34.31 0.83 -25.93
CA MET A 1 34.28 1.70 -24.72
C MET A 1 33.07 2.62 -24.87
N GLN A 2 32.01 2.59 -24.07
CA GLN A 2 31.73 1.91 -22.80
C GLN A 2 30.25 1.48 -22.81
N GLU A 3 30.02 0.17 -22.96
CA GLU A 3 28.72 -0.53 -22.95
C GLU A 3 28.09 -0.61 -21.54
N ALA A 4 27.98 0.52 -20.86
CA ALA A 4 27.43 0.58 -19.49
C ALA A 4 25.98 1.10 -19.42
N GLY A 5 25.36 1.43 -20.57
CA GLY A 5 24.01 2.01 -20.61
C GLY A 5 22.86 1.01 -20.74
N PHE A 6 23.10 -0.18 -21.29
CA PHE A 6 22.02 -1.10 -21.69
C PHE A 6 21.79 -2.30 -20.75
N ARG A 7 22.77 -2.64 -19.88
CA ARG A 7 22.62 -3.78 -18.95
C ARG A 7 21.64 -3.54 -17.80
N SER A 8 21.29 -2.28 -17.49
CA SER A 8 20.28 -1.98 -16.46
C SER A 8 18.85 -2.27 -16.91
N ILE A 9 18.56 -2.26 -18.22
CA ILE A 9 17.20 -2.46 -18.73
C ILE A 9 16.83 -3.96 -18.73
N GLU A 10 17.79 -4.84 -19.00
CA GLU A 10 17.54 -6.29 -19.04
C GLU A 10 17.39 -6.90 -17.64
N LEU A 11 18.14 -6.41 -16.64
CA LEU A 11 17.97 -6.82 -15.24
C LEU A 11 16.64 -6.34 -14.62
N SER A 12 16.10 -5.20 -15.08
CA SER A 12 14.79 -4.72 -14.62
C SER A 12 13.61 -5.59 -15.06
N LYS A 13 13.74 -6.35 -16.17
CA LYS A 13 12.68 -7.28 -16.61
C LYS A 13 12.70 -8.63 -15.89
N GLN A 14 13.86 -9.10 -15.44
CA GLN A 14 13.97 -10.38 -14.73
C GLN A 14 13.70 -10.29 -13.22
N ASN A 15 13.79 -9.10 -12.62
CA ASN A 15 13.65 -8.92 -11.16
C ASN A 15 12.23 -8.57 -10.67
N GLY A 16 11.17 -8.80 -11.46
CA GLY A 16 9.78 -8.60 -11.01
C GLY A 16 9.39 -7.14 -10.68
N LEU A 17 10.26 -6.17 -10.98
CA LEU A 17 10.04 -4.74 -10.72
C LEU A 17 8.91 -4.14 -11.55
N TRP A 18 8.48 -4.81 -12.63
CA TRP A 18 7.33 -4.39 -13.43
C TRP A 18 5.99 -4.68 -12.74
N ASP A 19 5.98 -5.66 -11.83
CA ASP A 19 4.79 -6.12 -11.10
C ASP A 19 4.75 -5.58 -9.66
N PHE A 20 5.71 -4.73 -9.26
CA PHE A 20 5.81 -4.26 -7.87
C PHE A 20 4.56 -3.52 -7.37
N MET A 21 3.69 -3.00 -8.24
CA MET A 21 2.44 -2.36 -7.83
C MET A 21 1.19 -3.12 -8.29
N ASP A 22 1.34 -4.28 -8.92
CA ASP A 22 0.20 -5.05 -9.47
C ASP A 22 -0.78 -5.47 -8.38
N ASP A 23 -0.28 -5.86 -7.21
CA ASP A 23 -1.07 -6.13 -6.01
C ASP A 23 -1.86 -4.90 -5.54
N VAL A 24 -1.26 -3.71 -5.60
CA VAL A 24 -1.93 -2.45 -5.28
C VAL A 24 -3.05 -2.17 -6.30
N ASP A 25 -2.77 -2.33 -7.60
CA ASP A 25 -3.72 -2.09 -8.68
C ASP A 25 -4.89 -3.09 -8.65
N LYS A 26 -4.63 -4.35 -8.28
CA LYS A 26 -5.63 -5.40 -8.03
C LYS A 26 -6.37 -5.27 -6.70
N LEU A 27 -6.07 -4.24 -5.90
CA LEU A 27 -6.66 -4.03 -4.57
C LEU A 27 -6.45 -5.21 -3.62
N PHE A 28 -5.29 -5.85 -3.69
CA PHE A 28 -4.91 -6.89 -2.74
C PHE A 28 -4.56 -6.24 -1.40
N PHE A 29 -5.38 -6.49 -0.38
CA PHE A 29 -5.17 -5.98 0.97
C PHE A 29 -4.18 -6.88 1.73
N PRO A 30 -3.08 -6.34 2.27
CA PRO A 30 -2.15 -7.14 3.06
C PRO A 30 -2.77 -7.50 4.41
N GLU A 31 -2.39 -8.66 4.94
CA GLU A 31 -2.97 -9.24 6.16
C GLU A 31 -2.88 -8.32 7.37
N ASP A 32 -1.75 -7.62 7.54
CA ASP A 32 -1.52 -6.69 8.64
C ASP A 32 -2.46 -5.47 8.60
N LEU A 33 -2.79 -4.96 7.41
CA LEU A 33 -3.81 -3.92 7.27
C LEU A 33 -5.20 -4.47 7.60
N GLN A 34 -5.53 -5.67 7.13
CA GLN A 34 -6.82 -6.29 7.39
C GLN A 34 -7.02 -6.56 8.89
N GLU A 35 -5.98 -7.04 9.59
CA GLU A 35 -6.00 -7.24 11.04
C GLU A 35 -6.23 -5.93 11.79
N ALA A 36 -5.48 -4.88 11.43
CA ALA A 36 -5.64 -3.56 12.05
C ALA A 36 -7.04 -2.96 11.87
N LEU A 37 -7.66 -3.17 10.69
CA LEU A 37 -9.05 -2.78 10.43
C LEU A 37 -10.05 -3.66 11.15
N ASN A 38 -9.82 -4.98 11.21
CA ASN A 38 -10.71 -5.92 11.92
C ASN A 38 -10.75 -5.63 13.43
N ASN A 39 -9.65 -5.14 14.01
CA ASN A 39 -9.60 -4.69 15.40
C ASN A 39 -10.49 -3.46 15.69
N LYS A 40 -11.01 -2.79 14.66
CA LYS A 40 -11.86 -1.59 14.77
C LYS A 40 -13.04 -1.70 13.79
N PRO A 41 -14.21 -2.22 14.21
CA PRO A 41 -15.35 -2.45 13.30
C PRO A 41 -15.72 -1.24 12.44
N ARG A 42 -15.75 -0.04 13.03
CA ARG A 42 -16.00 1.22 12.30
C ARG A 42 -14.94 1.53 11.24
N ALA A 43 -13.67 1.24 11.53
CA ALA A 43 -12.58 1.43 10.58
C ALA A 43 -12.74 0.52 9.37
N LYS A 44 -13.11 -0.75 9.61
CA LYS A 44 -13.42 -1.70 8.55
C LYS A 44 -14.58 -1.19 7.70
N GLU A 45 -15.72 -0.87 8.31
CA GLU A 45 -16.89 -0.39 7.56
C GLU A 45 -16.56 0.84 6.68
N PHE A 46 -15.89 1.84 7.24
CA PHE A 46 -15.47 3.03 6.51
C PHE A 46 -14.49 2.72 5.37
N PHE A 47 -13.43 1.95 5.65
CA PHE A 47 -12.38 1.66 4.69
C PHE A 47 -12.89 0.80 3.51
N TYR A 48 -13.83 -0.10 3.76
CA TYR A 48 -14.46 -0.87 2.68
C TYR A 48 -15.47 -0.03 1.87
N ALA A 49 -16.07 1.01 2.47
CA ALA A 49 -17.01 1.91 1.82
C ALA A 49 -16.37 3.00 0.92
N ILE A 50 -15.09 3.34 1.12
CA ILE A 50 -14.40 4.33 0.27
C ILE A 50 -14.14 3.81 -1.16
N ASN A 51 -13.91 4.74 -2.08
CA ASN A 51 -13.65 4.43 -3.49
C ASN A 51 -12.30 3.73 -3.70
N ASP A 52 -12.18 3.04 -4.84
CA ASP A 52 -11.00 2.26 -5.18
C ASP A 52 -9.73 3.10 -5.39
N SER A 53 -9.86 4.36 -5.81
CA SER A 53 -8.70 5.26 -5.96
C SER A 53 -8.06 5.55 -4.60
N SER A 54 -8.89 5.83 -3.59
CA SER A 54 -8.45 6.04 -2.21
C SER A 54 -7.85 4.77 -1.61
N LYS A 55 -8.45 3.59 -1.88
CA LYS A 55 -7.89 2.29 -1.46
C LYS A 55 -6.52 2.02 -2.10
N ARG A 56 -6.38 2.22 -3.41
CA ARG A 56 -5.11 2.08 -4.14
C ARG A 56 -4.03 3.00 -3.58
N PHE A 57 -4.38 4.25 -3.27
CA PHE A 57 -3.39 5.16 -2.69
C PHE A 57 -2.90 4.65 -1.35
N VAL A 58 -3.81 4.24 -0.46
CA VAL A 58 -3.45 3.71 0.86
C VAL A 58 -2.54 2.49 0.73
N LEU A 59 -2.89 1.54 -0.14
CA LEU A 59 -2.07 0.36 -0.41
C LEU A 59 -0.68 0.73 -0.93
N ARG A 60 -0.59 1.69 -1.86
CA ARG A 60 0.68 2.23 -2.35
C ARG A 60 1.50 2.85 -1.21
N TRP A 61 0.87 3.65 -0.36
CA TRP A 61 1.54 4.32 0.74
C TRP A 61 2.09 3.31 1.77
N ILE A 62 1.34 2.25 2.08
CA ILE A 62 1.84 1.16 2.93
C ILE A 62 2.99 0.43 2.23
N LYS A 63 2.84 0.09 0.95
CA LYS A 63 3.83 -0.67 0.17
C LYS A 63 5.17 0.07 0.02
N LEU A 64 5.15 1.40 -0.06
CA LEU A 64 6.35 2.23 -0.12
C LEU A 64 7.08 2.37 1.23
N ALA A 65 6.58 1.79 2.32
CA ALA A 65 7.28 1.81 3.61
C ALA A 65 8.51 0.87 3.57
N LYS A 66 9.71 1.46 3.67
CA LYS A 66 10.97 0.70 3.61
C LYS A 66 11.31 -0.07 4.90
N THR A 67 10.67 0.26 6.02
CA THR A 67 10.89 -0.39 7.32
C THR A 67 9.57 -0.87 7.89
N GLU A 68 9.61 -1.99 8.62
CA GLU A 68 8.43 -2.53 9.30
C GLU A 68 7.86 -1.54 10.32
N LYS A 69 8.73 -0.79 11.02
CA LYS A 69 8.30 0.26 11.96
C LYS A 69 7.45 1.32 11.27
N THR A 70 7.91 1.83 10.12
CA THR A 70 7.14 2.81 9.34
C THR A 70 5.86 2.21 8.80
N ARG A 71 5.89 0.94 8.35
CA ARG A 71 4.72 0.24 7.83
C ARG A 71 3.62 0.11 8.90
N LYS A 72 3.99 -0.38 10.09
CA LYS A 72 3.07 -0.50 11.24
C LYS A 72 2.46 0.86 11.63
N ALA A 73 3.29 1.89 11.75
CA ALA A 73 2.81 3.24 12.07
C ALA A 73 1.80 3.78 11.03
N ARG A 74 2.04 3.54 9.73
CA ARG A 74 1.09 3.91 8.67
C ARG A 74 -0.23 3.16 8.79
N ILE A 75 -0.17 1.84 9.01
CA ILE A 75 -1.36 0.99 9.16
C ILE A 75 -2.19 1.41 10.37
N GLU A 76 -1.55 1.64 11.52
CA GLU A 76 -2.23 2.12 12.72
C GLU A 76 -2.94 3.45 12.45
N GLN A 77 -2.23 4.38 11.82
CA GLN A 77 -2.79 5.69 11.45
C GLN A 77 -3.99 5.57 10.51
N ILE A 78 -3.94 4.67 9.52
CA ILE A 78 -5.09 4.42 8.63
C ILE A 78 -6.27 3.84 9.39
N ALA A 79 -6.03 2.87 10.28
CA ALA A 79 -7.07 2.25 11.08
C ALA A 79 -7.72 3.26 12.04
N GLU A 80 -6.94 4.18 12.62
CA GLU A 80 -7.44 5.26 13.47
C GLU A 80 -8.27 6.29 12.69
N LEU A 81 -7.76 6.78 11.56
CA LEU A 81 -8.48 7.75 10.72
C LEU A 81 -9.77 7.14 10.16
N SER A 82 -9.72 5.87 9.74
CA SER A 82 -10.90 5.14 9.27
C SER A 82 -11.93 4.96 10.38
N ALA A 83 -11.49 4.68 11.62
CA ALA A 83 -12.41 4.56 12.77
C ALA A 83 -13.14 5.87 13.09
N LYS A 84 -12.51 7.02 12.79
CA LYS A 84 -13.08 8.36 12.95
C LYS A 84 -13.90 8.81 11.73
N GLY A 85 -13.83 8.08 10.61
CA GLY A 85 -14.45 8.49 9.35
C GLY A 85 -13.79 9.71 8.72
N GLU A 86 -12.52 9.95 9.04
CA GLU A 86 -11.75 11.10 8.55
C GLU A 86 -11.01 10.79 7.26
N LYS A 87 -10.54 11.84 6.59
CA LYS A 87 -9.76 11.74 5.35
C LYS A 87 -8.49 10.91 5.61
N LEU A 88 -8.28 9.87 4.80
CA LEU A 88 -7.09 9.03 4.91
C LEU A 88 -5.89 9.82 4.39
N ASN A 89 -4.76 9.73 5.09
CA ASN A 89 -3.53 10.37 4.64
C ASN A 89 -3.07 9.71 3.34
N GLY A 90 -3.38 10.42 2.24
CA GLY A 90 -3.16 9.93 0.90
C GLY A 90 -4.37 9.87 -0.04
N SER A 91 -5.61 9.91 0.47
CA SER A 91 -6.81 9.85 -0.40
C SER A 91 -7.12 11.16 -1.10
#